data_AF-A0A1L5KMR8-F1
#
_entry.id   AF-A0A1L5KMR8-F1
#
_cell.length_a   1.000
_cell.length_b   1.000
_cell.length_c   1.000
_cell.angle_alpha   90.00
_cell.angle_beta   90.00
_cell.angle_gamma   90.00
#
_symmetry.space_group_name_H-M   'P 1'
#
loop_
_entity.id
_entity.type
_entity.pdbx_description
1 polymer ?
#
loop_
_entity_poly.entity_id
_entity_poly.type
_entity_poly.pdbx_seq_one_letter_code
_entity_poly.pdbx_strand_id
1 'polypeptide(L)'
;PEAIKNPFFLLAPDWALIPLLIIAALATVIASQAVISGVFSLTRQAVRLGYLSPMRIIHTSEMESGQIYIPFVNWMLYVAVVIVIVSFEHSSNLAAAYGIAVTGTMVLTSILSTTVARQNWHWNKYFVALILIAFLCVDIPLFTANLDKLLSGGWLPLSLGTVMFIVMTTWKSERFRLLRRMHEHGNSLEAMIASLEKSPPVRVPGTAVYMSRAINVIPFALMHNLKHNKVLHERVILLTLRTEDAPYVHNVRRVQIEQLSPTFWRVVASYGWRETPNVEEVFHRCGLEGLSCRMMET
;
A
#
# COMPACT_ATOMS: atom_id res chain seq x y z
N PRO A 1 -42.72 27.91 6.14
CA PRO A 1 -42.71 26.59 5.44
C PRO A 1 -41.73 26.51 4.27
N GLU A 2 -41.62 27.56 3.43
CA GLU A 2 -40.68 27.56 2.28
C GLU A 2 -39.20 27.72 2.68
N ALA A 3 -38.91 28.41 3.79
CA ALA A 3 -37.55 28.57 4.34
C ALA A 3 -36.84 27.24 4.71
N ILE A 4 -37.60 26.15 4.83
CA ILE A 4 -37.09 24.82 5.20
C ILE A 4 -36.33 24.17 4.02
N LYS A 5 -36.58 24.60 2.77
CA LYS A 5 -35.97 23.96 1.59
C LYS A 5 -34.48 24.28 1.40
N ASN A 6 -34.03 25.47 1.79
CA ASN A 6 -32.61 25.87 1.67
C ASN A 6 -32.22 26.93 2.72
N PRO A 7 -32.24 26.58 4.01
CA PRO A 7 -32.05 27.55 5.10
C PRO A 7 -30.71 28.29 5.02
N PHE A 8 -29.65 27.66 4.53
CA PHE A 8 -28.34 28.31 4.36
C PHE A 8 -28.36 29.47 3.35
N PHE A 9 -29.03 29.30 2.21
CA PHE A 9 -29.11 30.34 1.19
C PHE A 9 -30.15 31.41 1.55
N LEU A 10 -31.23 31.02 2.21
CA LEU A 10 -32.33 31.92 2.59
C LEU A 10 -32.00 32.79 3.82
N LEU A 11 -30.88 32.54 4.50
CA LEU A 11 -30.32 33.41 5.54
C LEU A 11 -29.59 34.64 4.96
N ALA A 12 -29.20 34.60 3.68
CA ALA A 12 -28.48 35.68 3.05
C ALA A 12 -29.45 36.67 2.37
N PRO A 13 -29.16 37.99 2.42
CA PRO A 13 -29.92 38.97 1.66
C PRO A 13 -29.78 38.73 0.15
N ASP A 14 -30.78 39.10 -0.64
CA ASP A 14 -30.89 38.73 -2.06
C ASP A 14 -29.65 39.09 -2.91
N TRP A 15 -29.00 40.22 -2.61
CA TRP A 15 -27.78 40.66 -3.30
C TRP A 15 -26.56 39.73 -3.04
N ALA A 16 -26.55 39.03 -1.91
CA ALA A 16 -25.45 38.16 -1.48
C ALA A 16 -25.64 36.70 -1.91
N LEU A 17 -26.78 36.34 -2.51
CA LEU A 17 -27.07 34.97 -2.94
C LEU A 17 -26.06 34.44 -3.97
N ILE A 18 -25.75 35.23 -5.00
CA ILE A 18 -24.79 34.83 -6.06
C ILE A 18 -23.37 34.69 -5.49
N PRO A 19 -22.81 35.67 -4.74
CA PRO A 19 -21.53 35.50 -4.05
C PRO A 19 -21.48 34.28 -3.13
N LEU A 20 -22.53 34.05 -2.34
CA LEU A 20 -22.62 32.92 -1.42
C LEU A 20 -22.62 31.58 -2.17
N LEU A 21 -23.32 31.49 -3.30
CA LEU A 21 -23.34 30.30 -4.15
C LEU A 21 -21.95 30.00 -4.72
N ILE A 22 -21.21 31.02 -5.18
CA ILE A 22 -19.84 30.85 -5.67
C ILE A 22 -18.92 30.34 -4.55
N ILE A 23 -18.99 30.94 -3.37
CA ILE A 23 -18.18 30.53 -2.22
C ILE A 23 -18.52 29.10 -1.79
N ALA A 24 -19.82 28.75 -1.73
CA ALA A 24 -20.26 27.41 -1.41
C ALA A 24 -19.75 26.39 -2.43
N ALA A 25 -19.83 26.70 -3.74
CA ALA A 25 -19.30 25.85 -4.79
C ALA A 25 -17.77 25.65 -4.65
N LEU A 26 -17.01 26.72 -4.43
CA LEU A 26 -15.56 26.62 -4.19
C LEU A 26 -15.24 25.77 -2.95
N ALA A 27 -15.99 25.95 -1.86
CA ALA A 27 -15.84 25.14 -0.65
C ALA A 27 -16.10 23.64 -0.91
N THR A 28 -17.12 23.29 -1.71
CA THR A 28 -17.39 21.90 -2.09
C THR A 28 -16.25 21.28 -2.92
N VAL A 29 -15.64 22.05 -3.82
CA VAL A 29 -14.47 21.61 -4.60
C VAL A 29 -13.28 21.35 -3.67
N ILE A 30 -12.98 22.27 -2.76
CA ILE A 30 -11.87 22.13 -1.80
C ILE A 30 -12.08 20.90 -0.92
N ALA A 31 -13.29 20.72 -0.38
CA ALA A 31 -13.63 19.56 0.44
C ALA A 31 -13.47 18.23 -0.34
N SER A 32 -13.92 18.19 -1.60
CA SER A 32 -13.75 17.02 -2.46
C SER A 32 -12.26 16.68 -2.70
N GLN A 33 -11.43 17.70 -2.97
CA GLN A 33 -9.99 17.51 -3.17
C GLN A 33 -9.27 16.99 -1.92
N ALA A 34 -9.65 17.49 -0.73
CA ALA A 34 -9.13 17.01 0.54
C ALA A 34 -9.44 15.52 0.77
N VAL A 35 -10.67 15.08 0.46
CA VAL A 35 -11.09 13.69 0.59
C VAL A 35 -10.33 12.79 -0.40
N ILE A 36 -10.22 13.18 -1.68
CA ILE A 36 -9.50 12.41 -2.70
C ILE A 36 -8.03 12.22 -2.28
N SER A 37 -7.38 13.30 -1.84
CA SER A 37 -6.00 13.26 -1.35
C SER A 37 -5.85 12.37 -0.11
N GLY A 38 -6.80 12.44 0.82
CA GLY A 38 -6.88 11.56 1.99
C GLY A 38 -6.96 10.08 1.60
N VAL A 39 -7.80 9.74 0.62
CA VAL A 39 -7.94 8.36 0.12
C VAL A 39 -6.63 7.86 -0.50
N PHE A 40 -5.89 8.69 -1.25
CA PHE A 40 -4.59 8.29 -1.78
C PHE A 40 -3.58 7.98 -0.67
N SER A 41 -3.56 8.79 0.40
CA SER A 41 -2.69 8.55 1.56
C SER A 41 -3.05 7.25 2.29
N LEU A 42 -4.32 7.04 2.59
CA LEU A 42 -4.82 5.81 3.25
C LEU A 42 -4.56 4.57 2.37
N THR A 43 -4.75 4.69 1.06
CA THR A 43 -4.46 3.59 0.12
C THR A 43 -2.99 3.24 0.12
N ARG A 44 -2.09 4.24 0.09
CA ARG A 44 -0.65 4.01 0.20
C ARG A 44 -0.29 3.32 1.51
N GLN A 45 -0.87 3.74 2.63
CA GLN A 45 -0.66 3.10 3.93
C GLN A 45 -1.12 1.64 3.92
N ALA A 46 -2.29 1.35 3.34
CA ALA A 46 -2.81 -0.01 3.20
C ALA A 46 -1.92 -0.90 2.32
N VAL A 47 -1.38 -0.38 1.21
CA VAL A 47 -0.41 -1.10 0.35
C VAL A 47 0.88 -1.40 1.13
N ARG A 48 1.43 -0.43 1.87
CA ARG A 48 2.64 -0.63 2.70
C ARG A 48 2.44 -1.69 3.78
N LEU A 49 1.28 -1.67 4.44
CA LEU A 49 0.90 -2.66 5.45
C LEU A 49 0.53 -4.02 4.84
N GLY A 50 0.45 -4.12 3.50
CA GLY A 50 0.17 -5.38 2.82
C GLY A 50 -1.29 -5.77 2.69
N TYR A 51 -2.22 -4.85 2.97
CA TYR A 51 -3.65 -5.07 2.83
C TYR A 51 -4.14 -4.91 1.40
N LEU A 52 -3.39 -4.23 0.52
CA LEU A 52 -3.75 -4.05 -0.88
C LEU A 52 -2.60 -4.46 -1.80
N SER A 53 -2.95 -4.76 -3.05
CA SER A 53 -1.98 -5.05 -4.11
C SER A 53 -1.07 -3.84 -4.35
N PRO A 54 0.22 -4.06 -4.68
CA PRO A 54 1.07 -3.00 -5.19
C PRO A 54 0.40 -2.30 -6.37
N MET A 55 0.22 -0.99 -6.26
CA MET A 55 -0.35 -0.14 -7.30
C MET A 55 0.69 0.87 -7.77
N ARG A 56 0.50 1.41 -8.99
CA ARG A 56 1.35 2.49 -9.49
C ARG A 56 1.08 3.76 -8.69
N ILE A 57 2.10 4.21 -7.96
CA ILE A 57 2.08 5.42 -7.14
C ILE A 57 2.95 6.47 -7.84
N ILE A 58 2.37 7.61 -8.19
CA ILE A 58 3.07 8.73 -8.82
C ILE A 58 3.26 9.81 -7.76
N HIS A 59 4.50 10.22 -7.51
CA HIS A 59 4.79 11.33 -6.59
C HIS A 59 4.68 12.63 -7.38
N THR A 60 3.80 13.53 -6.93
CA THR A 60 3.49 14.77 -7.65
C THR A 60 4.40 15.93 -7.24
N SER A 61 5.02 15.86 -6.06
CA SER A 61 6.01 16.85 -5.59
C SER A 61 7.28 16.17 -5.08
N GLU A 62 8.40 16.87 -5.28
CA GLU A 62 9.73 16.40 -4.88
C GLU A 62 10.04 16.63 -3.41
N MET A 63 9.36 17.60 -2.77
CA MET A 63 9.60 18.00 -1.39
C MET A 63 8.58 17.42 -0.41
N GLU A 64 7.34 17.14 -0.87
CA GLU A 64 6.25 16.72 -0.02
C GLU A 64 5.85 15.27 -0.27
N SER A 65 6.24 14.38 0.64
CA SER A 65 5.88 12.95 0.58
C SER A 65 4.36 12.68 0.62
N GLY A 66 3.55 13.68 0.99
CA GLY A 66 2.09 13.61 1.01
C GLY A 66 1.43 13.84 -0.36
N GLN A 67 2.13 14.42 -1.33
CA GLN A 67 1.57 14.69 -2.66
C GLN A 67 1.72 13.47 -3.55
N ILE A 68 0.69 12.64 -3.54
CA ILE A 68 0.68 11.32 -4.17
C ILE A 68 -0.54 11.23 -5.07
N TYR A 69 -0.36 10.74 -6.28
CA TYR A 69 -1.42 10.41 -7.20
C TYR A 69 -1.45 8.91 -7.49
N ILE A 70 -2.64 8.30 -7.32
CA ILE A 70 -2.86 6.88 -7.61
C ILE A 70 -3.94 6.78 -8.70
N PRO A 71 -3.57 6.64 -9.99
CA PRO A 71 -4.51 6.73 -11.11
C PRO A 71 -5.68 5.74 -11.01
N PHE A 72 -5.40 4.50 -10.59
CA PHE A 72 -6.42 3.46 -10.42
C PHE A 72 -7.49 3.87 -9.41
N VAL A 73 -7.06 4.39 -8.25
CA VAL A 73 -7.97 4.84 -7.18
C VAL A 73 -8.77 6.05 -7.63
N ASN A 74 -8.17 6.97 -8.38
CA ASN A 74 -8.87 8.14 -8.89
C ASN A 74 -10.02 7.76 -9.84
N TRP A 75 -9.75 6.86 -10.79
CA TRP A 75 -10.79 6.35 -11.69
C TRP A 75 -11.85 5.53 -10.96
N MET A 76 -11.45 4.71 -9.99
CA MET A 76 -12.37 3.96 -9.15
C MET A 76 -13.31 4.89 -8.36
N LEU A 77 -12.76 5.96 -7.75
CA LEU A 77 -13.55 6.97 -7.04
C LEU A 77 -14.51 7.69 -7.98
N TYR A 78 -14.05 8.08 -9.17
CA TYR A 78 -14.91 8.70 -10.18
C TYR A 78 -16.11 7.81 -10.53
N VAL A 79 -15.87 6.54 -10.86
CA VAL A 79 -16.94 5.57 -11.19
C VAL A 79 -17.88 5.38 -9.99
N ALA A 80 -17.35 5.23 -8.78
CA ALA A 80 -18.16 5.08 -7.57
C ALA A 80 -19.06 6.29 -7.32
N VAL A 81 -18.53 7.51 -7.47
CA VAL A 81 -19.30 8.75 -7.33
C VAL A 81 -20.40 8.84 -8.38
N VAL A 82 -20.10 8.52 -9.65
CA VAL A 82 -21.11 8.49 -10.73
C VAL A 82 -22.23 7.49 -10.41
N ILE A 83 -21.90 6.27 -9.99
CA ILE A 83 -22.88 5.24 -9.61
C ILE A 83 -23.77 5.76 -8.48
N VAL A 84 -23.17 6.37 -7.45
CA VAL A 84 -23.90 6.89 -6.30
C VAL A 84 -24.84 8.04 -6.70
N ILE A 85 -24.39 8.98 -7.53
CA ILE A 85 -25.22 10.09 -8.02
C ILE A 85 -26.43 9.58 -8.80
N VAL A 86 -26.21 8.63 -9.72
CA VAL A 86 -27.28 8.05 -10.55
C VAL A 86 -28.25 7.20 -9.72
N SER A 87 -27.75 6.50 -8.70
CA SER A 87 -28.57 5.58 -7.89
C SER A 87 -29.39 6.28 -6.81
N PHE A 88 -28.90 7.40 -6.26
CA PHE A 88 -29.55 8.08 -5.14
C PHE A 88 -30.48 9.22 -5.57
N GLU A 89 -30.21 9.86 -6.71
CA GLU A 89 -30.95 10.96 -7.39
C GLU A 89 -31.23 12.22 -6.52
N HIS A 90 -31.75 12.04 -5.31
CA HIS A 90 -32.03 13.06 -4.29
C HIS A 90 -30.92 13.17 -3.23
N SER A 91 -30.50 14.41 -2.95
CA SER A 91 -29.46 14.74 -1.98
C SER A 91 -29.79 14.33 -0.53
N SER A 92 -31.07 14.22 -0.17
CA SER A 92 -31.51 13.81 1.16
C SER A 92 -31.11 12.37 1.51
N ASN A 93 -31.14 11.46 0.54
CA ASN A 93 -30.77 10.06 0.75
C ASN A 93 -29.24 9.93 0.91
N LEU A 94 -28.48 10.80 0.25
CA LEU A 94 -27.02 10.86 0.35
C LEU A 94 -26.57 11.36 1.74
N ALA A 95 -27.29 12.32 2.31
CA ALA A 95 -27.00 12.85 3.64
C ALA A 95 -27.16 11.79 4.74
N ALA A 96 -28.17 10.92 4.61
CA ALA A 96 -28.38 9.79 5.52
C ALA A 96 -27.21 8.79 5.47
N ALA A 97 -26.72 8.45 4.26
CA ALA A 97 -25.58 7.57 4.08
C ALA A 97 -24.32 8.12 4.75
N TYR A 98 -24.00 9.39 4.50
CA TYR A 98 -22.84 10.05 5.11
C TYR A 98 -22.91 10.06 6.64
N GLY A 99 -24.09 10.32 7.21
CA GLY A 99 -24.29 10.38 8.66
C GLY A 99 -23.89 9.10 9.40
N ILE A 100 -24.29 7.93 8.90
CA ILE A 100 -23.94 6.64 9.52
C ILE A 100 -22.44 6.38 9.45
N ALA A 101 -21.82 6.62 8.28
CA ALA A 101 -20.40 6.39 8.11
C ALA A 101 -19.56 7.28 9.04
N VAL A 102 -19.86 8.58 9.09
CA VAL A 102 -19.10 9.54 9.90
C VAL A 102 -19.28 9.27 11.39
N THR A 103 -20.51 9.16 11.87
CA THR A 103 -20.76 8.90 13.31
C THR A 103 -20.17 7.56 13.74
N GLY A 104 -20.24 6.54 12.89
CA GLY A 104 -19.57 5.25 13.12
C GLY A 104 -18.04 5.40 13.23
N THR A 105 -17.42 6.18 12.33
CA THR A 105 -15.98 6.47 12.43
C THR A 105 -15.62 7.30 13.66
N MET A 106 -16.48 8.20 14.13
CA MET A 106 -16.26 8.96 15.36
C MET A 106 -16.20 8.03 16.57
N VAL A 107 -17.21 7.16 16.74
CA VAL A 107 -17.23 6.14 17.81
C VAL A 107 -15.96 5.27 17.77
N LEU A 108 -15.60 4.75 16.59
CA LEU A 108 -14.41 3.93 16.43
C LEU A 108 -13.12 4.70 16.75
N THR A 109 -13.02 5.96 16.32
CA THR A 109 -11.84 6.80 16.56
C THR A 109 -11.71 7.14 18.05
N SER A 110 -12.80 7.42 18.74
CA SER A 110 -12.83 7.65 20.19
C SER A 110 -12.31 6.42 20.96
N ILE A 111 -12.69 5.20 20.55
CA ILE A 111 -12.19 3.95 21.15
C ILE A 111 -10.71 3.71 20.80
N LEU A 112 -10.33 3.86 19.53
CA LEU A 112 -8.96 3.58 19.08
C LEU A 112 -7.96 4.60 19.62
N SER A 113 -8.29 5.88 19.62
CA SER A 113 -7.42 6.96 20.13
C SER A 113 -7.15 6.81 21.62
N THR A 114 -8.17 6.48 22.41
CA THR A 114 -8.03 6.24 23.86
C THR A 114 -7.26 4.95 24.15
N THR A 115 -7.43 3.91 23.32
CA THR A 115 -6.62 2.69 23.36
C THR A 115 -5.15 2.98 23.12
N VAL A 116 -4.82 3.78 22.09
CA VAL A 116 -3.45 4.22 21.78
C VAL A 116 -2.89 5.09 22.90
N ALA A 117 -3.67 6.05 23.43
CA ALA A 117 -3.25 6.90 24.54
C ALA A 117 -2.91 6.08 25.79
N ARG A 118 -3.62 4.96 26.02
CA ARG A 118 -3.35 4.07 27.15
C ARG A 118 -2.17 3.12 26.90
N GLN A 119 -2.13 2.47 25.74
CA GLN A 119 -1.19 1.39 25.45
C GLN A 119 0.16 1.89 24.95
N ASN A 120 0.18 2.90 24.07
CA ASN A 120 1.41 3.42 23.48
C ASN A 120 1.94 4.66 24.22
N TRP A 121 1.06 5.54 24.70
CA TRP A 121 1.48 6.78 25.39
C TRP A 121 1.48 6.67 26.91
N HIS A 122 0.98 5.55 27.45
CA HIS A 122 0.96 5.25 28.88
C HIS A 122 0.26 6.32 29.76
N TRP A 123 -0.73 7.02 29.22
CA TRP A 123 -1.48 8.04 29.98
C TRP A 123 -2.24 7.44 31.17
N ASN A 124 -2.54 8.29 32.16
CA ASN A 124 -3.28 7.89 33.36
C ASN A 124 -4.66 7.31 32.98
N LYS A 125 -4.98 6.12 33.50
CA LYS A 125 -6.23 5.40 33.21
C LYS A 125 -7.48 6.24 33.48
N TYR A 126 -7.49 7.07 34.53
CA TYR A 126 -8.64 7.90 34.89
C TYR A 126 -8.85 9.03 33.89
N PHE A 127 -7.75 9.65 33.43
CA PHE A 127 -7.80 10.71 32.44
C PHE A 127 -8.27 10.18 31.07
N VAL A 128 -7.74 9.03 30.65
CA VAL A 128 -8.19 8.37 29.41
C VAL A 128 -9.66 7.96 29.50
N ALA A 129 -10.11 7.42 30.63
CA ALA A 129 -11.51 7.05 30.84
C ALA A 129 -12.45 8.27 30.79
N LEU A 130 -12.05 9.39 31.39
CA LEU A 130 -12.80 10.64 31.34
C LEU A 130 -12.98 11.12 29.89
N ILE A 131 -11.89 11.13 29.11
CA ILE A 131 -11.92 11.51 27.69
C ILE A 131 -12.82 10.57 26.89
N LEU A 132 -12.69 9.25 27.11
CA LEU A 132 -13.51 8.26 26.41
C LEU A 132 -15.00 8.47 26.68
N ILE A 133 -15.38 8.67 27.94
CA ILE A 133 -16.77 8.91 28.34
C ILE A 133 -17.27 10.22 27.73
N ALA A 134 -16.46 11.29 27.76
CA ALA A 134 -16.84 12.58 27.19
C ALA A 134 -17.15 12.47 25.68
N PHE A 135 -16.32 11.77 24.92
CA PHE A 135 -16.57 11.56 23.49
C PHE A 135 -17.74 10.61 23.23
N LEU A 136 -17.78 9.44 23.89
CA LEU A 136 -18.85 8.46 23.66
C LEU A 136 -20.23 8.95 24.11
N CYS A 137 -20.30 9.87 25.08
CA CYS A 137 -21.55 10.50 25.49
C CYS A 137 -22.19 11.31 24.35
N VAL A 138 -21.41 11.83 23.41
CA VAL A 138 -21.89 12.53 22.21
C VAL A 138 -22.00 11.59 21.02
N ASP A 139 -20.98 10.76 20.80
CA ASP A 139 -20.89 9.92 19.60
C ASP A 139 -21.96 8.82 19.58
N ILE A 140 -22.24 8.17 20.72
CA ILE A 140 -23.23 7.08 20.78
C ILE A 140 -24.64 7.60 20.44
N PRO A 141 -25.16 8.67 21.07
CA PRO A 141 -26.47 9.20 20.69
C PRO A 141 -26.55 9.63 19.21
N LEU A 142 -25.50 10.27 18.69
CA LEU A 142 -25.44 10.66 17.27
C LEU A 142 -25.45 9.44 16.33
N PHE A 143 -24.72 8.39 16.68
CA PHE A 143 -24.72 7.14 15.91
C PHE A 143 -26.09 6.46 15.97
N THR A 144 -26.68 6.33 17.17
CA THR A 144 -28.01 5.72 17.35
C THR A 144 -29.08 6.49 16.58
N ALA A 145 -29.06 7.82 16.59
CA ALA A 145 -30.00 8.64 15.83
C ALA A 145 -29.88 8.47 14.30
N ASN A 146 -28.74 7.99 13.80
CA ASN A 146 -28.55 7.69 12.38
C ASN A 146 -28.87 6.23 12.01
N LEU A 147 -29.00 5.32 12.99
CA LEU A 147 -29.32 3.90 12.73
C LEU A 147 -30.70 3.71 12.08
N ASP A 148 -31.69 4.54 12.43
CA ASP A 148 -33.02 4.47 11.83
C ASP A 148 -33.00 4.72 10.31
N LYS A 149 -31.98 5.44 9.82
CA LYS A 149 -31.80 5.78 8.40
C LYS A 149 -30.98 4.74 7.62
N LEU A 150 -30.68 3.59 8.23
CA LEU A 150 -29.87 2.54 7.61
C LEU A 150 -30.55 1.98 6.36
N LEU A 151 -31.87 1.76 6.41
CA LEU A 151 -32.66 1.31 5.27
C LEU A 151 -32.87 2.40 4.21
N SER A 152 -32.74 3.67 4.58
CA SER A 152 -32.99 4.84 3.70
C SER A 152 -31.76 5.31 2.94
N GLY A 153 -30.64 4.59 3.02
CA GLY A 153 -29.39 4.91 2.31
C GLY A 153 -28.11 4.56 3.07
N GLY A 154 -28.22 4.38 4.38
CA GLY A 154 -27.08 4.02 5.25
C GLY A 154 -26.44 2.66 4.97
N TRP A 155 -27.16 1.76 4.31
CA TRP A 155 -26.63 0.47 3.86
C TRP A 155 -25.47 0.60 2.85
N LEU A 156 -25.44 1.67 2.04
CA LEU A 156 -24.43 1.84 0.99
C LEU A 156 -23.00 1.93 1.54
N PRO A 157 -22.65 2.87 2.44
CA PRO A 157 -21.30 2.96 2.98
C PRO A 157 -20.90 1.73 3.79
N LEU A 158 -21.85 1.10 4.49
CA LEU A 158 -21.61 -0.16 5.19
C LEU A 158 -21.25 -1.28 4.20
N SER A 159 -22.01 -1.42 3.11
CA SER A 159 -21.74 -2.42 2.06
C SER A 159 -20.38 -2.19 1.39
N LEU A 160 -20.05 -0.95 1.06
CA LEU A 160 -18.75 -0.60 0.48
C LEU A 160 -17.60 -0.89 1.45
N GLY A 161 -17.78 -0.56 2.73
CA GLY A 161 -16.84 -0.88 3.80
C GLY A 161 -16.64 -2.39 3.96
N THR A 162 -17.72 -3.18 3.93
CA THR A 162 -17.65 -4.64 3.99
C THR A 162 -16.93 -5.23 2.78
N VAL A 163 -17.21 -4.76 1.56
CA VAL A 163 -16.51 -5.21 0.34
C VAL A 163 -15.02 -4.89 0.44
N MET A 164 -14.64 -3.68 0.85
CA MET A 164 -13.24 -3.31 1.05
C MET A 164 -12.57 -4.12 2.15
N PHE A 165 -13.27 -4.40 3.25
CA PHE A 165 -12.77 -5.26 4.32
C PHE A 165 -12.50 -6.69 3.82
N ILE A 166 -13.41 -7.26 3.03
CA ILE A 166 -13.22 -8.58 2.40
C ILE A 166 -11.99 -8.55 1.50
N VAL A 167 -11.89 -7.59 0.59
CA VAL A 167 -10.73 -7.45 -0.31
C VAL A 167 -9.42 -7.37 0.48
N MET A 168 -9.37 -6.51 1.52
CA MET A 168 -8.17 -6.30 2.33
C MET A 168 -7.78 -7.54 3.14
N THR A 169 -8.75 -8.24 3.72
CA THR A 169 -8.51 -9.46 4.52
C THR A 169 -8.10 -10.63 3.64
N THR A 170 -8.77 -10.83 2.50
CA THR A 170 -8.40 -11.84 1.49
C THR A 170 -6.97 -11.58 0.99
N TRP A 171 -6.65 -10.34 0.59
CA TRP A 171 -5.33 -10.02 0.08
C TRP A 171 -4.22 -10.27 1.11
N LYS A 172 -4.43 -9.81 2.35
CA LYS A 172 -3.47 -10.03 3.43
C LYS A 172 -3.29 -11.53 3.73
N SER A 173 -4.38 -12.29 3.78
CA SER A 173 -4.35 -13.73 4.04
C SER A 173 -3.57 -14.48 2.95
N GLU A 174 -3.91 -14.24 1.69
CA GLU A 174 -3.28 -14.92 0.56
C GLU A 174 -1.82 -14.53 0.39
N ARG A 175 -1.48 -13.25 0.57
CA ARG A 175 -0.08 -12.79 0.58
C ARG A 175 0.71 -13.51 1.66
N PHE A 176 0.16 -13.65 2.87
CA PHE A 176 0.84 -14.35 3.97
C PHE A 176 1.02 -15.84 3.67
N ARG A 177 0.01 -16.51 3.12
CA ARG A 177 0.10 -17.92 2.69
C ARG A 177 1.17 -18.10 1.60
N LEU A 178 1.21 -17.20 0.62
CA LEU A 178 2.18 -17.24 -0.47
C LEU A 178 3.61 -17.02 0.04
N LEU A 179 3.81 -16.01 0.88
CA LEU A 179 5.10 -15.76 1.52
C LEU A 179 5.56 -16.94 2.36
N ARG A 180 4.67 -17.58 3.13
CA ARG A 180 4.98 -18.77 3.91
C ARG A 180 5.41 -19.94 3.03
N ARG A 181 4.68 -20.23 1.95
CA ARG A 181 5.06 -21.30 0.98
C ARG A 181 6.40 -21.04 0.31
N MET A 182 6.71 -19.77 0.02
CA MET A 182 8.01 -19.39 -0.52
C MET A 182 9.15 -19.59 0.50
N HIS A 183 8.89 -19.34 1.80
CA HIS A 183 9.90 -19.50 2.87
C HIS A 183 10.02 -20.92 3.40
N GLU A 184 9.02 -21.79 3.23
CA GLU A 184 9.13 -23.21 3.56
C GLU A 184 10.27 -23.92 2.78
N HIS A 185 10.74 -23.31 1.69
CA HIS A 185 11.92 -23.73 0.93
C HIS A 185 13.18 -22.87 1.21
N GLY A 186 13.15 -21.90 2.14
CA GLY A 186 14.28 -21.00 2.39
C GLY A 186 15.53 -21.70 2.96
N ASN A 187 15.32 -22.76 3.76
CA ASN A 187 16.43 -23.61 4.24
C ASN A 187 16.98 -24.55 3.15
N SER A 188 16.41 -24.52 1.94
CA SER A 188 16.83 -25.40 0.85
C SER A 188 17.85 -24.77 -0.09
N LEU A 189 18.07 -23.45 -0.10
CA LEU A 189 19.03 -22.84 -1.04
C LEU A 189 20.45 -23.33 -0.78
N GLU A 190 20.94 -23.19 0.47
CA GLU A 190 22.28 -23.64 0.84
C GLU A 190 22.41 -25.16 0.69
N ALA A 191 21.39 -25.93 1.09
CA ALA A 191 21.37 -27.38 0.92
C ALA A 191 21.38 -27.80 -0.56
N MET A 192 20.67 -27.09 -1.42
CA MET A 192 20.65 -27.31 -2.87
C MET A 192 22.01 -26.97 -3.47
N ILE A 193 22.60 -25.82 -3.11
CA ILE A 193 23.94 -25.43 -3.56
C ILE A 193 24.95 -26.50 -3.15
N ALA A 194 24.94 -26.93 -1.89
CA ALA A 194 25.80 -28.01 -1.40
C ALA A 194 25.59 -29.32 -2.17
N SER A 195 24.34 -29.69 -2.47
CA SER A 195 24.01 -30.87 -3.29
C SER A 195 24.53 -30.75 -4.72
N LEU A 196 24.41 -29.58 -5.33
CA LEU A 196 24.87 -29.31 -6.71
C LEU A 196 26.39 -29.28 -6.79
N GLU A 197 27.09 -28.82 -5.75
CA GLU A 197 28.56 -28.90 -5.71
C GLU A 197 29.06 -30.32 -5.47
N LYS A 198 28.33 -31.12 -4.68
CA LYS A 198 28.68 -32.54 -4.44
C LYS A 198 28.41 -33.43 -5.66
N SER A 199 27.39 -33.13 -6.44
CA SER A 199 27.01 -33.89 -7.64
C SER A 199 26.64 -32.93 -8.76
N PRO A 200 27.65 -32.30 -9.40
CA PRO A 200 27.41 -31.27 -10.39
C PRO A 200 26.79 -31.84 -11.66
N PRO A 201 25.71 -31.24 -12.19
CA PRO A 201 25.24 -31.52 -13.54
C PRO A 201 26.27 -31.01 -14.57
N VAL A 202 26.01 -31.27 -15.86
CA VAL A 202 26.89 -30.81 -16.94
C VAL A 202 27.10 -29.30 -16.83
N ARG A 203 28.36 -28.87 -16.78
CA ARG A 203 28.71 -27.46 -16.73
C ARG A 203 28.98 -26.90 -18.12
N VAL A 204 28.41 -25.73 -18.40
CA VAL A 204 28.69 -24.94 -19.60
C VAL A 204 29.50 -23.70 -19.23
N PRO A 205 30.42 -23.27 -20.11
CA PRO A 205 31.18 -22.05 -19.87
C PRO A 205 30.26 -20.83 -19.78
N GLY A 206 30.71 -19.83 -19.02
CA GLY A 206 30.00 -18.56 -18.87
C GLY A 206 29.36 -18.34 -17.49
N THR A 207 28.68 -17.21 -17.36
CA THR A 207 28.05 -16.75 -16.11
C THR A 207 26.54 -16.65 -16.28
N ALA A 208 25.77 -17.40 -15.48
CA ALA A 208 24.32 -17.26 -15.44
C ALA A 208 23.87 -16.36 -14.30
N VAL A 209 22.95 -15.44 -14.60
CA VAL A 209 22.33 -14.55 -13.61
C VAL A 209 20.87 -14.97 -13.43
N TYR A 210 20.51 -15.36 -12.21
CA TYR A 210 19.14 -15.66 -11.84
C TYR A 210 18.60 -14.61 -10.87
N MET A 211 17.50 -13.97 -11.25
CA MET A 211 16.80 -13.01 -10.40
C MET A 211 16.07 -13.73 -9.27
N SER A 212 16.37 -13.36 -8.03
CA SER A 212 15.63 -13.80 -6.83
C SER A 212 14.78 -12.68 -6.26
N ARG A 213 13.62 -13.05 -5.71
CA ARG A 213 12.72 -12.12 -5.00
C ARG A 213 13.12 -11.92 -3.54
N ALA A 214 13.90 -12.82 -2.98
CA ALA A 214 14.29 -12.81 -1.58
C ALA A 214 15.64 -13.48 -1.38
N ILE A 215 16.33 -13.08 -0.32
CA ILE A 215 17.56 -13.69 0.15
C ILE A 215 17.23 -15.11 0.64
N ASN A 216 18.12 -16.07 0.37
CA ASN A 216 17.97 -17.49 0.76
C ASN A 216 16.82 -18.26 0.07
N VAL A 217 16.21 -17.73 -0.98
CA VAL A 217 15.18 -18.46 -1.75
C VAL A 217 15.77 -18.93 -3.07
N ILE A 218 15.52 -20.20 -3.45
CA ILE A 218 15.91 -20.74 -4.75
C ILE A 218 15.12 -20.02 -5.86
N PRO A 219 15.78 -19.40 -6.85
CA PRO A 219 15.07 -18.84 -8.00
C PRO A 219 14.38 -19.94 -8.80
N PHE A 220 13.08 -19.77 -9.08
CA PHE A 220 12.31 -20.72 -9.89
C PHE A 220 12.94 -20.97 -11.27
N ALA A 221 13.55 -19.93 -11.87
CA ALA A 221 14.24 -20.04 -13.15
C ALA A 221 15.44 -21.01 -13.09
N LEU A 222 16.20 -21.03 -11.98
CA LEU A 222 17.30 -21.98 -11.78
C LEU A 222 16.76 -23.42 -11.67
N MET A 223 15.71 -23.63 -10.87
CA MET A 223 15.09 -24.96 -10.75
C MET A 223 14.56 -25.48 -12.08
N HIS A 224 13.90 -24.62 -12.85
CA HIS A 224 13.34 -25.00 -14.16
C HIS A 224 14.46 -25.33 -15.15
N ASN A 225 15.53 -24.53 -15.19
CA ASN A 225 16.70 -24.82 -16.02
C ASN A 225 17.33 -26.18 -15.65
N LEU A 226 17.52 -26.47 -14.36
CA LEU A 226 18.05 -27.75 -13.91
C LEU A 226 17.11 -28.93 -14.26
N LYS A 227 15.79 -28.74 -14.15
CA LYS A 227 14.80 -29.77 -14.46
C LYS A 227 14.77 -30.14 -15.96
N HIS A 228 14.81 -29.13 -16.82
CA HIS A 228 14.60 -29.30 -18.26
C HIS A 228 15.91 -29.46 -19.02
N ASN A 229 16.88 -28.57 -18.78
CA ASN A 229 18.13 -28.54 -19.53
C ASN A 229 19.21 -29.39 -18.87
N LYS A 230 19.12 -29.65 -17.56
CA LYS A 230 20.11 -30.43 -16.78
C LYS A 230 21.54 -29.90 -16.92
N VAL A 231 21.66 -28.58 -17.08
CA VAL A 231 22.93 -27.86 -17.28
C VAL A 231 23.06 -26.77 -16.23
N LEU A 232 24.28 -26.52 -15.77
CA LEU A 232 24.64 -25.42 -14.86
C LEU A 232 25.79 -24.61 -15.48
N HIS A 233 25.86 -23.31 -15.21
CA HIS A 233 27.00 -22.52 -15.70
C HIS A 233 28.19 -22.66 -14.74
N GLU A 234 29.40 -22.35 -15.21
CA GLU A 234 30.60 -22.32 -14.37
C GLU A 234 30.48 -21.31 -13.21
N ARG A 235 29.79 -20.20 -13.46
CA ARG A 235 29.47 -19.19 -12.45
C ARG A 235 27.97 -18.90 -12.42
N VAL A 236 27.38 -18.95 -11.24
CA VAL A 236 25.96 -18.69 -11.02
C VAL A 236 25.79 -17.55 -10.04
N ILE A 237 25.10 -16.49 -10.47
CA ILE A 237 24.84 -15.29 -9.68
C ILE A 237 23.35 -15.24 -9.32
N LEU A 238 23.06 -15.19 -8.03
CA LEU A 238 21.73 -14.98 -7.49
C LEU A 238 21.54 -13.49 -7.19
N LEU A 239 20.88 -12.77 -8.10
CA LEU A 239 20.70 -11.31 -8.01
C LEU A 239 19.35 -10.98 -7.34
N THR A 240 19.39 -10.24 -6.23
CA THR A 240 18.19 -9.75 -5.53
C THR A 240 18.16 -8.23 -5.57
N LEU A 241 17.06 -7.65 -6.07
CA LEU A 241 16.83 -6.20 -6.01
C LEU A 241 16.01 -5.89 -4.75
N ARG A 242 16.57 -5.04 -3.88
CA ARG A 242 15.91 -4.58 -2.66
C ARG A 242 15.59 -3.10 -2.79
N THR A 243 14.36 -2.73 -2.47
CA THR A 243 13.97 -1.32 -2.35
C THR A 243 14.09 -0.89 -0.89
N GLU A 244 14.83 0.17 -0.62
CA GLU A 244 15.01 0.77 0.71
C GLU A 244 13.99 1.90 0.94
N ASP A 245 13.68 2.18 2.20
CA ASP A 245 12.75 3.24 2.61
C ASP A 245 13.33 4.67 2.50
N ALA A 246 14.46 4.83 1.81
CA ALA A 246 15.09 6.12 1.50
C ALA A 246 14.84 6.51 0.03
N PRO A 247 14.77 7.81 -0.32
CA PRO A 247 14.57 8.25 -1.71
C PRO A 247 15.73 7.83 -2.62
N TYR A 248 16.95 7.83 -2.10
CA TYR A 248 18.17 7.43 -2.79
C TYR A 248 19.04 6.59 -1.84
N VAL A 249 19.74 5.60 -2.38
CA VAL A 249 20.71 4.79 -1.63
C VAL A 249 22.13 5.22 -1.96
N HIS A 250 22.92 5.46 -0.92
CA HIS A 250 24.32 5.85 -1.06
C HIS A 250 25.12 4.78 -1.80
N ASN A 251 25.98 5.21 -2.73
CA ASN A 251 26.70 4.32 -3.65
C ASN A 251 27.45 3.16 -2.99
N VAL A 252 27.98 3.35 -1.78
CA VAL A 252 28.75 2.33 -1.02
C VAL A 252 27.88 1.19 -0.50
N ARG A 253 26.59 1.43 -0.26
CA ARG A 253 25.63 0.40 0.21
C ARG A 253 24.76 -0.14 -0.92
N ARG A 254 25.04 0.24 -2.17
CA ARG A 254 24.19 -0.09 -3.31
C ARG A 254 24.30 -1.55 -3.69
N VAL A 255 25.45 -2.17 -3.53
CA VAL A 255 25.69 -3.57 -3.89
C VAL A 255 26.33 -4.27 -2.70
N GLN A 256 25.89 -5.49 -2.41
CA GLN A 256 26.51 -6.39 -1.47
C GLN A 256 26.76 -7.71 -2.18
N ILE A 257 28.00 -8.18 -2.13
CA ILE A 257 28.45 -9.40 -2.80
C ILE A 257 28.88 -10.39 -1.73
N GLU A 258 28.41 -11.63 -1.85
CA GLU A 258 28.77 -12.70 -0.95
C GLU A 258 28.97 -13.99 -1.75
N GLN A 259 30.07 -14.69 -1.52
CA GLN A 259 30.32 -15.98 -2.16
C GLN A 259 29.69 -17.10 -1.31
N LEU A 260 28.77 -17.87 -1.90
CA LEU A 260 28.07 -18.96 -1.21
C LEU A 260 28.79 -20.30 -1.36
N SER A 261 29.40 -20.51 -2.52
CA SER A 261 30.18 -21.69 -2.85
C SER A 261 31.24 -21.33 -3.90
N PRO A 262 32.12 -22.26 -4.30
CA PRO A 262 33.10 -22.00 -5.36
C PRO A 262 32.46 -21.46 -6.65
N THR A 263 31.24 -21.90 -6.97
CA THR A 263 30.54 -21.52 -8.22
C THR A 263 29.33 -20.60 -8.03
N PHE A 264 28.77 -20.51 -6.82
CA PHE A 264 27.60 -19.67 -6.52
C PHE A 264 27.96 -18.37 -5.81
N TRP A 265 27.40 -17.28 -6.31
CA TRP A 265 27.54 -15.93 -5.78
C TRP A 265 26.18 -15.32 -5.51
N ARG A 266 26.06 -14.57 -4.42
CA ARG A 266 24.90 -13.79 -4.03
C ARG A 266 25.21 -12.32 -4.29
N VAL A 267 24.33 -11.63 -5.00
CA VAL A 267 24.41 -10.18 -5.19
C VAL A 267 23.09 -9.56 -4.75
N VAL A 268 23.16 -8.64 -3.80
CA VAL A 268 22.01 -7.85 -3.35
C VAL A 268 22.24 -6.41 -3.76
N ALA A 269 21.36 -5.88 -4.61
CA ALA A 269 21.40 -4.49 -5.02
C ALA A 269 20.26 -3.68 -4.38
N SER A 270 20.62 -2.66 -3.61
CA SER A 270 19.69 -1.79 -2.87
C SER A 270 19.46 -0.47 -3.59
N TYR A 271 18.19 -0.14 -3.82
CA TYR A 271 17.75 1.09 -4.50
C TYR A 271 16.74 1.86 -3.66
N GLY A 272 16.81 3.19 -3.73
CA GLY A 272 15.80 4.05 -3.14
C GLY A 272 14.49 4.03 -3.94
N TRP A 273 13.39 4.45 -3.33
CA TRP A 273 12.07 4.40 -3.98
C TRP A 273 11.90 5.37 -5.17
N ARG A 274 12.85 6.31 -5.38
CA ARG A 274 12.91 7.17 -6.59
C ARG A 274 13.88 6.66 -7.64
N GLU A 275 14.65 5.62 -7.36
CA GLU A 275 15.67 5.11 -8.28
C GLU A 275 15.08 4.00 -9.15
N THR A 276 15.40 4.03 -10.44
CA THR A 276 15.11 2.92 -11.36
C THR A 276 16.27 1.94 -11.35
N PRO A 277 16.07 0.68 -10.95
CA PRO A 277 17.14 -0.31 -10.94
C PRO A 277 17.69 -0.53 -12.36
N ASN A 278 19.00 -0.39 -12.52
CA ASN A 278 19.69 -0.70 -13.76
C ASN A 278 20.68 -1.85 -13.52
N VAL A 279 20.40 -3.01 -14.12
CA VAL A 279 21.17 -4.24 -13.96
C VAL A 279 22.60 -4.09 -14.48
N GLU A 280 22.82 -3.34 -15.56
CA GLU A 280 24.16 -3.08 -16.11
C GLU A 280 25.02 -2.30 -15.10
N GLU A 281 24.42 -1.31 -14.45
CA GLU A 281 25.09 -0.53 -13.40
C GLU A 281 25.44 -1.40 -12.19
N VAL A 282 24.57 -2.33 -11.81
CA VAL A 282 24.86 -3.31 -10.75
C VAL A 282 26.10 -4.13 -11.11
N PHE A 283 26.15 -4.71 -12.30
CA PHE A 283 27.28 -5.55 -12.71
C PHE A 283 28.58 -4.77 -12.89
N HIS A 284 28.51 -3.53 -13.39
CA HIS A 284 29.67 -2.65 -13.43
C HIS A 284 30.25 -2.42 -12.03
N ARG A 285 29.38 -2.18 -11.04
CA ARG A 285 29.79 -2.03 -9.63
C ARG A 285 30.30 -3.33 -9.03
N CYS A 286 29.68 -4.47 -9.35
CA CYS A 286 30.20 -5.77 -8.95
C CYS A 286 31.63 -6.00 -9.46
N GLY A 287 31.94 -5.55 -10.68
CA GLY A 287 33.29 -5.59 -11.24
C GLY A 287 34.30 -4.78 -10.43
N LEU A 288 33.90 -3.60 -9.92
CA LEU A 288 34.75 -2.75 -9.08
C LEU A 288 35.05 -3.38 -7.70
N GLU A 289 34.11 -4.17 -7.16
CA GLU A 289 34.26 -4.87 -5.87
C GLU A 289 34.86 -6.28 -5.99
N GLY A 290 35.42 -6.63 -7.16
CA GLY A 290 36.19 -7.87 -7.36
C GLY A 290 35.41 -9.01 -8.04
N LEU A 291 34.13 -8.83 -8.35
CA LEU A 291 33.33 -9.79 -9.12
C LEU A 291 33.22 -9.37 -10.59
N SER A 292 34.26 -9.61 -11.37
CA SER A 292 34.25 -9.31 -12.81
C SER A 292 33.26 -10.21 -13.55
N CYS A 293 32.19 -9.61 -14.08
CA CYS A 293 31.24 -10.26 -14.96
C CYS A 293 31.33 -9.60 -16.34
N ARG A 294 31.77 -10.34 -17.35
CA ARG A 294 31.66 -9.90 -18.75
C ARG A 294 30.26 -10.23 -19.22
N MET A 295 29.43 -9.20 -19.42
CA MET A 295 28.02 -9.34 -19.84
C MET A 295 27.85 -9.90 -21.28
N MET A 296 28.93 -10.12 -22.05
CA MET A 296 28.90 -10.52 -23.46
C MET A 296 29.80 -11.71 -23.80
N GLU A 297 29.88 -12.72 -22.93
CA GLU A 297 30.34 -14.05 -23.35
C GLU A 297 29.12 -14.99 -23.30
N THR A 298 28.26 -14.87 -24.33
CA THR A 298 27.20 -15.83 -24.68
C THR A 298 27.77 -16.99 -25.47
#